data_AF-A0A3N9NUH6-F1
#
_entry.id   AF-A0A3N9NUH6-F1
#
_cell.length_a   1.000
_cell.length_b   1.000
_cell.length_c   1.000
_cell.angle_alpha   90.00
_cell.angle_beta   90.00
_cell.angle_gamma   90.00
#
_symmetry.space_group_name_H-M   'P 1'
#
loop_
_entity.id
_entity.type
_entity.pdbx_description
1 polymer ?
#
loop_
_entity_poly.entity_id
_entity_poly.type
_entity_poly.pdbx_seq_one_letter_code
_entity_poly.pdbx_strand_id
1 'polypeptide(L)'
;MKVVAVIPARWASSRFPGKPLTPIAGKPMIQWVYERTRQARTVSDVFVATDDDRIVKAVSAFGGKAIMTPSELPSGTDRVAHVARDLDVDAVINVQGDEPLIDPDAIDVLTNTLLAEATTTMATLVRK
;
A
#
# COMPACT_ATOMS: atom_id res chain seq x y z
N MET A 1 17.77 -3.96 7.68
CA MET A 1 17.07 -3.88 6.38
C MET A 1 15.92 -2.91 6.51
N LYS A 2 15.73 -2.05 5.52
CA LYS A 2 14.68 -1.05 5.44
C LYS A 2 13.66 -1.51 4.40
N VAL A 3 12.50 -1.95 4.88
CA VAL A 3 11.37 -2.37 4.04
C VAL A 3 10.25 -1.37 4.22
N VAL A 4 9.61 -0.98 3.12
CA VAL A 4 8.48 -0.05 3.12
C VAL A 4 7.29 -0.69 2.44
N ALA A 5 6.10 -0.38 2.91
CA ALA A 5 4.87 -0.77 2.22
C ALA A 5 4.29 0.42 1.46
N VAL A 6 3.82 0.16 0.25
CA VAL A 6 3.12 1.14 -0.58
C VAL A 6 1.74 0.59 -0.89
N ILE A 7 0.73 1.41 -0.61
CA ILE A 7 -0.68 1.11 -0.82
C ILE A 7 -1.16 1.95 -2.01
N PRO A 8 -1.34 1.37 -3.22
CA PRO A 8 -1.89 2.12 -4.34
C PRO A 8 -3.37 2.39 -4.12
N ALA A 9 -3.77 3.66 -4.22
CA ALA A 9 -5.16 4.09 -4.09
C ALA A 9 -5.50 5.11 -5.18
N ARG A 10 -6.44 4.77 -6.06
CA ARG A 10 -6.94 5.68 -7.11
C ARG A 10 -8.40 6.03 -6.86
N TRP A 11 -8.78 7.25 -7.21
CA TRP A 11 -10.19 7.64 -7.16
C TRP A 11 -11.01 6.99 -8.29
N ALA A 12 -10.44 7.02 -9.50
CA ALA A 12 -11.08 6.55 -10.72
C ALA A 12 -11.12 5.02 -10.76
N SER A 13 -12.25 4.45 -10.36
CA SER A 13 -12.60 3.04 -10.53
C SER A 13 -13.92 2.98 -11.27
N SER A 14 -13.97 2.27 -12.40
CA SER A 14 -15.18 2.16 -13.22
C SER A 14 -16.34 1.47 -12.51
N ARG A 15 -16.03 0.52 -11.61
CA ARG A 15 -17.03 -0.27 -10.87
C ARG A 15 -17.36 0.29 -9.49
N PHE A 16 -16.45 1.06 -8.90
CA PHE A 16 -16.64 1.63 -7.57
C PHE A 16 -15.86 2.94 -7.40
N PRO A 17 -16.34 4.06 -7.97
CA PRO A 17 -15.71 5.36 -7.82
C PRO A 17 -15.58 5.76 -6.35
N GLY A 18 -14.43 6.31 -5.95
CA GLY A 18 -14.21 6.74 -4.57
C GLY A 18 -14.06 5.59 -3.55
N LYS A 19 -13.92 4.34 -4.02
CA LYS A 19 -13.74 3.13 -3.17
C LYS A 19 -12.79 3.32 -1.98
N PRO A 20 -11.58 3.93 -2.13
CA PRO A 20 -10.66 4.10 -1.00
C PRO A 20 -11.24 4.92 0.16
N LEU A 21 -12.17 5.85 -0.12
CA LEU A 21 -12.78 6.72 0.90
C LEU A 21 -14.15 6.22 1.36
N THR A 22 -14.63 5.10 0.84
CA THR A 22 -15.88 4.49 1.30
C THR A 22 -15.77 4.16 2.80
N PRO A 23 -16.72 4.63 3.63
CA PRO A 23 -16.69 4.34 5.05
C PRO A 23 -17.00 2.88 5.34
N ILE A 24 -16.18 2.27 6.19
CA ILE A 24 -16.38 0.94 6.77
C ILE A 24 -16.29 1.14 8.28
N ALA A 25 -17.38 0.87 9.01
CA ALA A 25 -17.43 1.04 10.46
C ALA A 25 -16.88 2.41 10.96
N GLY A 26 -17.19 3.50 10.25
CA GLY A 26 -16.82 4.86 10.64
C GLY A 26 -15.45 5.35 10.17
N LYS A 27 -14.61 4.51 9.53
CA LYS A 27 -13.33 4.92 8.93
C LYS A 27 -13.34 4.69 7.42
N PRO A 28 -12.67 5.52 6.60
CA PRO A 28 -12.50 5.22 5.17
C PRO A 28 -11.73 3.91 4.99
N MET A 29 -12.05 3.14 3.94
CA MET A 29 -11.41 1.86 3.62
C MET A 29 -9.88 1.94 3.65
N ILE A 30 -9.30 3.01 3.07
CA ILE A 30 -7.85 3.20 3.01
C ILE A 30 -7.21 3.34 4.39
N GLN A 31 -7.95 3.87 5.39
CA GLN A 31 -7.45 3.97 6.76
C GLN A 31 -7.32 2.58 7.40
N TRP A 32 -8.28 1.67 7.16
CA TRP A 32 -8.18 0.30 7.66
C TRP A 32 -6.96 -0.42 7.08
N VAL A 33 -6.74 -0.31 5.77
CA VAL A 33 -5.57 -0.90 5.13
C VAL A 33 -4.29 -0.31 5.73
N TYR A 34 -4.20 1.02 5.82
CA TYR A 34 -3.03 1.72 6.36
C TYR A 34 -2.71 1.29 7.80
N GLU A 35 -3.71 1.31 8.69
CA GLU A 35 -3.55 0.93 10.09
C GLU A 35 -3.12 -0.53 10.25
N ARG A 36 -3.67 -1.45 9.45
CA ARG A 36 -3.28 -2.87 9.49
C ARG A 36 -1.89 -3.10 8.90
N THR A 37 -1.55 -2.47 7.77
CA THR A 37 -0.21 -2.53 7.20
C THR A 37 0.85 -2.00 8.17
N ARG A 38 0.54 -0.92 8.91
CA ARG A 38 1.41 -0.36 9.96
C ARG A 38 1.67 -1.29 11.15
N GLN A 39 0.85 -2.33 11.34
CA GLN A 39 1.05 -3.32 12.40
C GLN A 39 2.04 -4.42 12.02
N ALA A 40 2.44 -4.53 10.73
CA ALA A 40 3.46 -5.46 10.30
C ALA A 40 4.80 -5.09 10.93
N ARG A 41 5.52 -6.08 11.48
CA ARG A 41 6.78 -5.88 12.21
C ARG A 41 7.96 -5.67 11.27
N THR A 42 7.89 -6.23 10.07
CA THR A 42 8.97 -6.12 9.08
C THR A 42 8.95 -4.79 8.33
N VAL A 43 7.86 -4.02 8.40
CA VAL A 43 7.68 -2.78 7.65
C VAL A 43 8.08 -1.56 8.48
N SER A 44 9.04 -0.79 7.97
CA SER A 44 9.52 0.43 8.63
C SER A 44 8.61 1.64 8.41
N ASP A 45 8.02 1.75 7.22
CA ASP A 45 7.15 2.88 6.86
C ASP A 45 6.06 2.46 5.86
N VAL A 46 4.97 3.22 5.85
CA VAL A 46 3.79 2.95 5.00
C VAL A 46 3.37 4.22 4.29
N PHE A 47 3.23 4.13 2.96
CA PHE A 47 2.81 5.22 2.10
C PHE A 47 1.56 4.84 1.30
N VAL A 48 0.61 5.76 1.17
CA VAL A 48 -0.48 5.66 0.20
C VAL A 48 -0.06 6.37 -1.08
N ALA A 49 0.06 5.64 -2.19
CA ALA A 49 0.37 6.23 -3.48
C ALA A 49 -0.94 6.54 -4.22
N THR A 50 -1.17 7.81 -4.57
CA THR A 50 -2.44 8.25 -5.16
C THR A 50 -2.25 9.35 -6.20
N ASP A 51 -3.23 9.50 -7.09
CA ASP A 51 -3.35 10.59 -8.06
C ASP A 51 -4.40 11.64 -7.65
N ASP A 52 -5.00 11.51 -6.47
CA ASP A 52 -6.15 12.31 -6.07
C ASP A 52 -5.98 13.02 -4.73
N ASP A 53 -6.11 14.35 -4.75
CA ASP A 53 -5.98 15.20 -3.56
C ASP A 53 -6.99 14.86 -2.45
N ARG A 54 -8.17 14.32 -2.79
CA ARG A 54 -9.15 13.92 -1.76
C ARG A 54 -8.61 12.74 -0.95
N ILE A 55 -7.90 11.82 -1.59
CA ILE A 55 -7.25 10.69 -0.92
C ILE A 55 -6.08 11.21 -0.07
N VAL A 56 -5.25 12.12 -0.58
CA VAL A 56 -4.18 12.75 0.20
C VAL A 56 -4.72 13.41 1.47
N LYS A 57 -5.79 14.19 1.34
CA LYS A 57 -6.44 14.87 2.47
C LYS A 57 -6.99 13.87 3.49
N ALA A 58 -7.67 12.83 3.03
CA ALA A 58 -8.19 11.79 3.92
C ALA A 58 -7.06 11.05 4.65
N VAL A 59 -5.97 10.71 3.96
CA VAL A 59 -4.80 10.05 4.56
C VAL A 59 -4.12 10.93 5.60
N SER A 60 -3.93 12.20 5.27
CA SER A 60 -3.34 13.18 6.19
C SER A 60 -4.22 13.40 7.43
N ALA A 61 -5.55 13.37 7.29
CA ALA A 61 -6.48 13.59 8.39
C ALA A 61 -6.39 12.52 9.50
N PHE A 62 -5.98 11.29 9.18
CA PHE A 62 -5.71 10.24 10.17
C PHE A 62 -4.21 10.10 10.52
N GLY A 63 -3.36 11.03 10.07
CA GLY A 63 -1.92 11.03 10.34
C GLY A 63 -1.09 10.06 9.48
N GLY A 64 -1.67 9.54 8.39
CA GLY A 64 -0.95 8.71 7.43
C GLY A 64 -0.09 9.52 6.46
N LYS A 65 0.77 8.82 5.72
CA LYS A 65 1.63 9.41 4.67
C LYS A 65 1.06 9.08 3.29
N ALA A 66 0.89 10.10 2.46
CA ALA A 66 0.48 9.93 1.07
C ALA A 66 1.54 10.53 0.13
N ILE A 67 1.72 9.91 -1.03
CA ILE A 67 2.60 10.36 -2.10
C ILE A 67 1.75 10.55 -3.35
N MET A 68 1.83 11.75 -3.94
CA MET A 68 1.21 12.03 -5.22
C MET A 68 1.96 11.33 -6.35
N THR A 69 1.21 10.79 -7.29
CA THR A 69 1.71 10.01 -8.43
C THR A 69 0.90 10.39 -9.68
N PRO A 70 1.47 10.26 -10.88
CA PRO A 70 0.75 10.58 -12.13
C PRO A 70 -0.56 9.81 -12.28
N SER A 71 -1.57 10.45 -12.88
CA SER A 71 -2.89 9.86 -13.14
C SER A 71 -2.89 8.84 -14.27
N GLU A 72 -1.88 8.90 -15.14
CA GLU A 72 -1.77 8.15 -16.39
C GLU A 72 -1.14 6.76 -16.18
N LEU A 73 -0.75 6.43 -14.94
CA LEU A 73 -0.15 5.13 -14.63
C LEU A 73 -1.17 4.00 -14.85
N PRO A 74 -0.84 2.98 -15.66
CA PRO A 74 -1.83 2.04 -16.17
C PRO A 74 -2.35 1.07 -15.10
N SER A 75 -1.56 0.78 -14.06
CA SER A 75 -1.95 -0.12 -12.97
C SER A 75 -1.54 0.37 -11.58
N GLY A 76 -2.09 -0.28 -10.55
CA GLY A 76 -1.64 -0.08 -9.16
C GLY A 76 -0.18 -0.47 -8.95
N THR A 77 0.29 -1.52 -9.64
CA THR A 77 1.70 -1.94 -9.58
C THR A 77 2.63 -0.90 -10.18
N ASP A 78 2.26 -0.28 -11.30
CA ASP A 78 3.05 0.82 -11.90
C ASP A 78 3.14 2.02 -10.97
N ARG A 79 2.07 2.28 -10.20
CA ARG A 79 2.03 3.32 -9.17
C ARG A 79 2.99 3.02 -8.02
N VAL A 80 3.02 1.78 -7.55
CA VAL A 80 4.00 1.34 -6.55
C VAL A 80 5.42 1.45 -7.11
N ALA A 81 5.64 0.99 -8.35
CA ALA A 81 6.95 1.08 -9.00
C ALA A 81 7.42 2.53 -9.20
N HIS A 82 6.51 3.46 -9.49
CA HIS A 82 6.82 4.88 -9.58
C HIS A 82 7.35 5.43 -8.25
N VAL A 83 6.64 5.15 -7.15
CA VAL A 83 7.08 5.57 -5.79
C VAL A 83 8.39 4.90 -5.40
N ALA A 84 8.56 3.61 -5.73
CA ALA A 84 9.74 2.83 -5.36
C ALA A 84 11.06 3.37 -5.94
N ARG A 85 11.03 4.07 -7.09
CA ARG A 85 12.25 4.59 -7.76
C ARG A 85 13.03 5.58 -6.91
N ASP A 86 12.33 6.35 -6.09
CA ASP A 86 12.92 7.43 -5.29
C ASP A 86 13.20 6.99 -3.84
N LEU A 87 12.97 5.70 -3.52
CA LEU A 87 13.16 5.15 -2.18
C LEU A 87 14.48 4.37 -2.09
N ASP A 88 15.35 4.81 -1.19
CA ASP A 88 16.52 4.03 -0.76
C ASP A 88 16.09 3.01 0.31
N VAL A 89 15.72 1.81 -0.16
CA VAL A 89 15.14 0.70 0.62
C VAL A 89 15.57 -0.66 0.05
N ASP A 90 15.61 -1.69 0.89
CA ASP A 90 15.97 -3.05 0.46
C ASP A 90 14.81 -3.75 -0.26
N ALA A 91 13.56 -3.44 0.12
CA ALA A 91 12.36 -4.00 -0.50
C ALA A 91 11.16 -3.07 -0.36
N VAL A 92 10.24 -3.19 -1.34
CA VAL A 92 8.94 -2.53 -1.34
C VAL A 92 7.84 -3.58 -1.34
N ILE A 93 6.92 -3.50 -0.38
CA ILE A 93 5.75 -4.37 -0.31
C ILE A 93 4.55 -3.65 -0.91
N ASN A 94 3.97 -4.20 -1.96
CA ASN A 94 2.73 -3.71 -2.57
C ASN A 94 1.53 -4.29 -1.83
N VAL A 95 0.82 -3.47 -1.05
CA VAL A 95 -0.38 -3.89 -0.30
C VAL A 95 -1.63 -3.33 -0.98
N GLN A 96 -2.60 -4.18 -1.32
CA GLN A 96 -3.79 -3.72 -2.04
C GLN A 96 -4.64 -2.78 -1.16
N GLY A 97 -4.97 -1.60 -1.70
CA GLY A 97 -5.74 -0.55 -1.00
C GLY A 97 -7.21 -0.88 -0.75
N ASP A 98 -7.66 -2.07 -1.16
CA ASP A 98 -9.02 -2.56 -0.98
C ASP A 98 -9.15 -3.83 -0.14
N GLU A 99 -8.09 -4.18 0.60
CA GLU A 99 -8.07 -5.29 1.56
C GLU A 99 -8.09 -4.76 3.02
N PRO A 100 -9.20 -4.18 3.51
CA PRO A 100 -9.26 -3.56 4.84
C PRO A 100 -9.04 -4.54 6.00
N LEU A 101 -9.02 -5.85 5.73
CA LEU A 101 -8.79 -6.93 6.69
C LEU A 101 -7.42 -7.61 6.50
N ILE A 102 -6.50 -7.01 5.73
CA ILE A 102 -5.16 -7.56 5.47
C ILE A 102 -4.48 -7.99 6.77
N ASP A 103 -4.04 -9.24 6.86
CA ASP A 103 -3.38 -9.75 8.06
C ASP A 103 -1.94 -9.21 8.14
N PRO A 104 -1.55 -8.47 9.19
CA PRO A 104 -0.18 -7.98 9.34
C PRO A 104 0.85 -9.12 9.33
N ASP A 105 0.51 -10.30 9.87
CA ASP A 105 1.40 -11.46 9.86
C ASP A 105 1.65 -11.99 8.44
N ALA A 106 0.68 -11.82 7.54
CA ALA A 106 0.84 -12.19 6.14
C ALA A 106 1.88 -11.31 5.43
N ILE A 107 1.96 -10.03 5.79
CA ILE A 107 2.98 -9.09 5.29
C ILE A 107 4.35 -9.49 5.82
N ASP A 108 4.44 -9.84 7.11
CA ASP A 108 5.68 -10.32 7.72
C ASP A 108 6.19 -11.59 7.05
N VAL A 109 5.31 -12.58 6.81
CA VAL A 109 5.63 -13.83 6.12
C VAL A 109 6.15 -13.56 4.71
N LEU A 110 5.46 -12.72 3.93
CA LEU A 110 5.89 -12.36 2.58
C LEU A 110 7.26 -11.68 2.60
N THR A 111 7.46 -10.71 3.49
CA THR A 111 8.72 -9.96 3.59
C THR A 111 9.88 -10.89 3.95
N ASN A 112 9.72 -11.72 4.98
CA ASN A 112 10.76 -12.66 5.38
C ASN A 112 11.09 -13.68 4.28
N THR A 113 10.07 -14.13 3.53
CA THR A 113 10.27 -15.07 2.42
C THR A 113 11.04 -14.42 1.27
N LEU A 114 10.68 -13.17 0.91
CA LEU A 114 11.38 -12.40 -0.12
C LEU A 114 12.86 -12.20 0.24
N LEU A 115 13.15 -11.90 1.51
CA LEU A 115 14.50 -11.57 1.98
C LEU A 115 15.36 -12.79 2.33
N ALA A 116 14.76 -13.99 2.43
CA ALA A 116 15.49 -15.22 2.73
C ALA A 116 16.44 -15.63 1.59
N GLU A 117 16.07 -15.32 0.35
CA GLU A 117 16.82 -15.69 -0.85
C GLU A 117 17.24 -14.44 -1.62
N ALA A 118 18.54 -14.12 -1.60
CA ALA A 118 19.08 -12.88 -2.20
C ALA A 118 18.83 -12.75 -3.71
N THR A 119 18.48 -13.84 -4.40
CA THR A 119 18.16 -13.86 -5.83
C THR A 119 16.68 -13.60 -6.12
N THR A 120 15.81 -13.57 -5.11
CA THR A 120 14.38 -13.34 -5.30
C THR A 120 14.11 -11.86 -5.51
N THR A 121 13.61 -11.51 -6.70
CA THR A 121 13.30 -10.11 -7.05
C THR A 121 11.83 -9.75 -6.84
N MET A 122 10.95 -10.75 -6.73
CA MET A 122 9.51 -10.56 -6.56
C MET A 122 8.88 -11.81 -5.95
N ALA A 123 7.96 -11.61 -5.01
CA ALA A 123 7.13 -12.67 -4.44
C ALA A 123 5.69 -12.18 -4.28
N THR A 124 4.73 -13.08 -4.45
CA THR A 124 3.30 -12.80 -4.22
C THR A 124 2.76 -13.81 -3.23
N LEU A 125 2.15 -13.33 -2.16
CA LEU A 125 1.50 -14.20 -1.19
C LEU A 125 0.19 -14.73 -1.77
N VAL A 126 -0.03 -16.04 -1.68
CA VAL A 126 -1.27 -16.70 -2.07
C VAL A 126 -1.81 -17.48 -0.88
N ARG A 127 -3.07 -17.24 -0.54
CA ARG A 127 -3.79 -18.04 0.46
C ARG A 127 -4.46 -19.23 -0.27
N LYS A 128 -4.22 -20.43 0.24
CA LYS A 128 -4.94 -21.64 -0.19
C LYS A 128 -6.28 -21.77 0.51
#